data_AF-A0A529FEW0-F1
#
_entry.id   AF-A0A529FEW0-F1
#
_cell.length_a   1.000
_cell.length_b   1.000
_cell.length_c   1.000
_cell.angle_alpha   90.00
_cell.angle_beta   90.00
_cell.angle_gamma   90.00
#
_symmetry.space_group_name_H-M   'P 1'
#
loop_
_entity.id
_entity.type
_entity.pdbx_description
1 polymer ?
#
loop_
_entity_poly.entity_id
_entity_poly.type
_entity_poly.pdbx_seq_one_letter_code
_entity_poly.pdbx_strand_id
1 'polypeptide(L)'
;GRIAATGFEGAWPMLDQASQLLGFPEIFGNALTIFVLLMAWFLVIIAFFILSIQLFITILEFKLTTLAGFVLVPFALWNRSAFLAERVLGHVISSGIKVMVLAVIVGIGSTLFGEFASALQGKEPDLAGAMSQVLGALALLGLGIFGPGIASGLVSG
;
A
#
# COMPACT_ATOMS: atom_id res chain seq x y z
N GLY A 1 -2.62 6.96 7.12
CA GLY A 1 -2.37 8.41 7.20
C GLY A 1 -1.51 8.86 6.03
N ARG A 2 -0.18 8.95 6.22
CA ARG A 2 0.76 9.39 5.19
C ARG A 2 0.66 8.62 3.86
N ILE A 3 0.50 7.30 3.90
CA ILE A 3 0.40 6.47 2.69
C ILE A 3 -0.88 6.76 1.89
N ALA A 4 -2.01 6.96 2.57
CA ALA A 4 -3.24 7.35 1.91
C ALA A 4 -3.13 8.76 1.27
N ALA A 5 -2.41 9.68 1.92
CA ALA A 5 -2.11 10.99 1.35
C ALA A 5 -1.26 10.87 0.07
N THR A 6 -0.25 9.99 0.06
CA THR A 6 0.55 9.73 -1.15
C THR A 6 -0.30 9.21 -2.32
N GLY A 7 -1.29 8.36 -2.05
CA GLY A 7 -2.25 7.92 -3.08
C GLY A 7 -3.09 9.07 -3.64
N PHE A 8 -3.53 9.98 -2.77
CA PHE A 8 -4.27 11.18 -3.17
C PHE A 8 -3.42 12.16 -3.98
N GLU A 9 -2.22 12.48 -3.51
CA GLU A 9 -1.25 13.34 -4.20
C GLU A 9 -0.86 12.75 -5.55
N GLY A 10 -0.64 11.43 -5.61
CA GLY A 10 -0.36 10.69 -6.83
C GLY A 10 -1.49 10.81 -7.86
N ALA A 11 -2.74 10.71 -7.42
CA ALA A 11 -3.92 10.76 -8.29
C ALA A 11 -4.33 12.19 -8.69
N TRP A 12 -3.85 13.23 -7.98
CA TRP A 12 -4.24 14.62 -8.21
C TRP A 12 -4.16 15.11 -9.66
N PRO A 13 -3.09 14.81 -10.44
CA PRO A 13 -2.99 15.26 -11.83
C PRO A 13 -4.15 14.81 -12.72
N MET A 14 -4.76 13.66 -12.42
CA MET A 14 -5.89 13.11 -13.19
C MET A 14 -7.15 13.96 -13.00
N LEU A 15 -7.36 14.48 -11.79
CA LEU A 15 -8.45 15.37 -11.46
C LEU A 15 -8.25 16.75 -12.11
N ASP A 16 -7.01 17.25 -12.10
CA ASP A 16 -6.65 18.51 -12.75
C ASP A 16 -6.86 18.41 -14.27
N GLN A 17 -6.38 17.36 -14.92
CA GLN A 17 -6.60 17.09 -16.36
C GLN A 17 -8.09 16.94 -16.70
N ALA A 18 -8.86 16.25 -15.87
CA ALA A 18 -10.31 16.15 -16.06
C ALA A 18 -10.99 17.52 -15.98
N SER A 19 -10.52 18.41 -15.08
CA SER A 19 -11.08 19.76 -14.91
C SER A 19 -10.82 20.68 -16.11
N GLN A 20 -9.67 20.52 -16.77
CA GLN A 20 -9.32 21.30 -17.97
C GLN A 20 -10.21 20.93 -19.17
N LEU A 21 -10.77 19.72 -19.19
CA LEU A 21 -11.68 19.25 -20.24
C LEU A 21 -13.16 19.61 -19.97
N LEU A 22 -13.47 20.32 -18.87
CA LEU A 22 -14.83 20.73 -18.51
C LEU A 22 -15.31 22.02 -19.22
N GLY A 23 -14.66 22.46 -20.30
CA GLY A 23 -15.06 23.62 -21.11
C GLY A 23 -16.20 23.32 -22.09
N PHE A 24 -17.17 24.22 -22.26
CA PHE A 24 -18.21 24.09 -23.28
C PHE A 24 -17.64 24.56 -24.64
N PRO A 25 -17.62 23.77 -25.74
CA PRO A 25 -18.30 22.49 -26.02
C PRO A 25 -17.45 21.20 -25.84
N GLU A 26 -16.20 21.31 -25.40
CA GLU A 26 -15.23 20.20 -25.25
C GLU A 26 -15.69 19.09 -24.30
N ILE A 27 -16.56 19.38 -23.32
CA ILE A 27 -17.20 18.38 -22.45
C ILE A 27 -17.91 17.30 -23.27
N PHE A 28 -18.59 17.66 -24.37
CA PHE A 28 -19.32 16.71 -25.20
C PHE A 28 -18.40 15.93 -26.15
N GLY A 29 -17.25 16.51 -26.52
CA GLY A 29 -16.22 15.83 -27.31
C GLY A 29 -15.39 14.83 -26.51
N ASN A 30 -15.18 15.09 -25.21
CA ASN A 30 -14.26 14.34 -24.35
C ASN A 30 -14.93 13.68 -23.13
N ALA A 31 -16.27 13.55 -23.12
CA ALA A 31 -17.02 12.98 -22.00
C ALA A 31 -16.48 11.61 -21.53
N LEU A 32 -16.07 10.74 -22.48
CA LEU A 32 -15.51 9.43 -22.18
C LEU A 32 -14.14 9.55 -21.47
N THR A 33 -13.26 10.44 -21.95
CA THR A 33 -11.93 10.70 -21.37
C THR A 33 -12.05 11.21 -19.93
N ILE A 34 -12.95 12.17 -19.69
CA ILE A 34 -13.23 12.71 -18.35
C ILE A 34 -13.70 11.58 -17.43
N PHE A 35 -14.62 10.75 -17.88
CA PHE A 35 -15.12 9.62 -17.09
C PHE A 35 -14.02 8.64 -16.71
N VAL A 36 -13.14 8.27 -17.64
CA VAL A 36 -12.02 7.35 -17.38
C VAL A 36 -11.00 7.97 -16.43
N LEU A 37 -10.67 9.26 -16.58
CA LEU A 37 -9.75 9.97 -15.66
C LEU A 37 -10.29 9.99 -14.23
N LEU A 38 -11.59 10.27 -14.06
CA LEU A 38 -12.24 10.24 -12.75
C LEU A 38 -12.29 8.83 -12.15
N MET A 39 -12.59 7.81 -12.97
CA MET A 39 -12.58 6.42 -12.53
C MET A 39 -11.18 5.97 -12.09
N ALA A 40 -10.17 6.36 -12.86
CA ALA A 40 -8.78 6.02 -12.59
C ALA A 40 -8.26 6.71 -11.32
N TRP A 41 -8.59 7.99 -11.14
CA TRP A 41 -8.35 8.72 -9.88
C TRP A 41 -8.95 7.98 -8.67
N PHE A 42 -10.21 7.58 -8.77
CA PHE A 42 -10.92 6.89 -7.70
C PHE A 42 -10.29 5.53 -7.35
N LEU A 43 -9.92 4.74 -8.38
CA LEU A 43 -9.27 3.44 -8.20
C LEU A 43 -7.91 3.56 -7.50
N VAL A 44 -7.09 4.55 -7.87
CA VAL A 44 -5.79 4.79 -7.23
C VAL A 44 -5.97 5.11 -5.74
N ILE A 45 -6.92 5.99 -5.41
CA ILE A 45 -7.22 6.34 -4.02
C ILE A 45 -7.65 5.11 -3.21
N ILE A 46 -8.58 4.31 -3.74
CA ILE A 46 -9.04 3.10 -3.06
C ILE A 46 -7.87 2.13 -2.83
N ALA A 47 -7.01 1.93 -3.83
CA ALA A 47 -5.88 1.03 -3.72
C ALA A 47 -4.93 1.44 -2.58
N PHE A 48 -4.52 2.70 -2.53
CA PHE A 48 -3.67 3.21 -1.46
C PHE A 48 -4.35 3.24 -0.09
N PHE A 49 -5.67 3.42 -0.06
CA PHE A 49 -6.45 3.37 1.18
C PHE A 49 -6.44 1.96 1.79
N ILE A 50 -6.75 0.93 1.00
CA ILE A 50 -6.70 -0.47 1.44
C ILE A 50 -5.27 -0.83 1.89
N LEU A 51 -4.25 -0.40 1.14
CA LEU A 51 -2.85 -0.63 1.47
C LEU A 51 -2.46 0.03 2.80
N SER A 52 -2.95 1.26 3.07
CA SER A 52 -2.75 1.92 4.35
C SER A 52 -3.43 1.18 5.52
N ILE A 53 -4.60 0.58 5.30
CA ILE A 53 -5.26 -0.25 6.33
C ILE A 53 -4.44 -1.52 6.59
N GLN A 54 -3.99 -2.19 5.54
CA GLN A 54 -3.17 -3.40 5.63
C GLN A 54 -1.87 -3.15 6.43
N LEU A 55 -1.20 -2.02 6.16
CA LEU A 55 -0.01 -1.62 6.92
C LEU A 55 -0.31 -1.35 8.39
N PHE A 56 -1.45 -0.72 8.67
CA PHE A 56 -1.87 -0.49 10.05
C PHE A 56 -2.12 -1.80 10.81
N ILE A 57 -2.87 -2.73 10.20
CA ILE A 57 -3.19 -4.04 10.80
C ILE A 57 -1.92 -4.84 11.06
N THR A 58 -0.99 -4.92 10.11
CA THR A 58 0.27 -5.66 10.28
C THR A 58 1.18 -5.07 11.36
N ILE A 59 1.23 -3.73 11.49
CA ILE A 59 1.94 -3.08 12.60
C ILE A 59 1.29 -3.41 13.95
N LEU A 60 -0.04 -3.43 14.02
CA LEU A 60 -0.76 -3.84 15.23
C LEU A 60 -0.48 -5.31 15.58
N GLU A 61 -0.51 -6.22 14.59
CA GLU A 61 -0.16 -7.64 14.78
C GLU A 61 1.24 -7.78 15.40
N PHE A 62 2.24 -7.08 14.85
CA PHE A 62 3.60 -7.07 15.40
C PHE A 62 3.66 -6.54 16.83
N LYS A 63 2.98 -5.42 17.12
CA LYS A 63 2.92 -4.86 18.49
C LYS A 63 2.26 -5.81 19.48
N LEU A 64 1.16 -6.47 19.13
CA LEU A 64 0.48 -7.41 20.01
C LEU A 64 1.34 -8.66 20.24
N THR A 65 1.97 -9.18 19.18
CA THR A 65 2.81 -10.37 19.25
C THR A 65 4.09 -10.12 20.06
N THR A 66 4.72 -8.96 19.89
CA THR A 66 5.89 -8.56 20.69
C THR A 66 5.57 -8.39 22.17
N LEU A 67 4.40 -7.82 22.50
CA LEU A 67 3.94 -7.72 23.89
C LEU A 67 3.75 -9.12 24.52
N ALA A 68 3.13 -10.05 23.79
CA ALA A 68 3.00 -11.43 24.25
C ALA A 68 4.37 -12.11 24.44
N GLY A 69 5.30 -11.89 23.50
CA GLY A 69 6.67 -12.40 23.58
C GLY A 69 7.41 -11.88 24.81
N PHE A 70 7.26 -10.59 25.12
CA PHE A 70 7.86 -9.97 26.31
C PHE A 70 7.37 -10.61 27.61
N VAL A 71 6.06 -10.85 27.74
CA VAL A 71 5.47 -11.50 28.92
C VAL A 71 5.99 -12.93 29.10
N LEU A 72 6.35 -13.61 28.01
CA LEU A 72 6.81 -15.00 28.04
C LEU A 72 8.33 -15.16 28.24
N VAL A 73 9.11 -14.08 28.24
CA VAL A 73 10.57 -14.12 28.47
C VAL A 73 10.96 -14.87 29.76
N PRO A 74 10.30 -14.68 30.92
CA PRO A 74 10.65 -15.42 32.14
C PRO A 74 10.52 -16.94 31.99
N PHE A 75 9.60 -17.40 31.14
CA PHE A 75 9.35 -18.82 30.91
C PHE A 75 10.43 -19.48 30.03
N ALA A 76 11.26 -18.69 29.35
CA ALA A 76 12.41 -19.18 28.58
C ALA A 76 13.51 -19.78 29.47
N LEU A 77 13.61 -19.34 30.73
CA LEU A 77 14.65 -19.77 31.67
C LEU A 77 14.34 -21.12 32.34
N TRP A 78 13.13 -21.66 32.15
CA TRP A 78 12.71 -22.94 32.74
C TRP A 78 12.63 -24.02 31.67
N ASN A 79 13.46 -25.07 31.76
CA ASN A 79 13.55 -26.14 30.76
C ASN A 79 12.21 -26.82 30.41
N ARG A 80 11.22 -26.80 31.30
CA ARG A 80 9.88 -27.37 31.05
C ARG A 80 8.91 -26.42 30.34
N SER A 81 9.10 -25.10 30.45
CA SER A 81 8.22 -24.08 29.83
C SER A 81 8.89 -23.31 28.70
N ALA A 82 10.17 -23.53 28.44
CA ALA A 82 10.95 -22.82 27.42
C ALA A 82 10.31 -22.88 26.02
N PHE A 83 9.62 -23.98 25.70
CA PHE A 83 8.89 -24.16 24.44
C PHE A 83 7.80 -23.08 24.21
N LEU A 84 7.14 -22.59 25.27
CA LEU A 84 6.13 -21.54 25.14
C LEU A 84 6.78 -20.22 24.70
N ALA A 85 7.93 -19.88 25.29
CA ALA A 85 8.68 -18.69 24.93
C ALA A 85 9.25 -18.80 23.51
N GLU A 86 9.82 -19.95 23.15
CA GLU A 86 10.36 -20.21 21.81
C GLU A 86 9.31 -20.03 20.71
N ARG A 87 8.11 -20.60 20.90
CA ARG A 87 7.01 -20.47 19.93
C ARG A 87 6.60 -19.01 19.73
N VAL A 88 6.46 -18.24 20.80
CA VAL A 88 6.04 -16.84 20.68
C VAL A 88 7.15 -15.95 20.14
N LEU A 89 8.41 -16.21 20.51
CA LEU A 89 9.56 -15.53 19.89
C LEU A 89 9.63 -15.80 18.38
N GLY A 90 9.32 -17.02 17.93
CA GLY A 90 9.17 -17.33 16.51
C GLY A 90 8.08 -16.50 15.83
N HIS A 91 6.92 -16.33 16.47
CA HIS A 91 5.86 -15.45 15.96
C HIS A 91 6.25 -13.97 15.93
N VAL A 92 7.04 -13.49 16.90
CA VAL A 92 7.60 -12.13 16.89
C VAL A 92 8.49 -11.92 15.67
N ILE A 93 9.38 -12.87 15.38
CA ILE A 93 10.28 -12.80 14.22
C ILE A 93 9.46 -12.81 12.92
N SER A 94 8.50 -13.73 12.81
CA SER A 94 7.63 -13.86 11.63
C SER A 94 6.80 -12.59 11.38
N SER A 95 6.15 -12.05 12.42
CA SER A 95 5.39 -10.79 12.32
C SER A 95 6.29 -9.58 12.03
N GLY A 96 7.53 -9.56 12.53
CA GLY A 96 8.51 -8.53 12.20
C GLY A 96 8.88 -8.52 10.70
N ILE A 97 9.04 -9.71 10.11
CA ILE A 97 9.33 -9.86 8.68
C ILE A 97 8.14 -9.41 7.82
N LYS A 98 6.91 -9.74 8.21
CA LYS A 98 5.69 -9.23 7.54
C LYS A 98 5.71 -7.69 7.46
N VAL A 99 5.97 -7.04 8.59
CA VAL A 99 6.04 -5.57 8.68
C VAL A 99 7.18 -5.02 7.83
N MET A 100 8.35 -5.65 7.86
CA MET A 100 9.51 -5.25 7.06
C MET A 100 9.19 -5.28 5.57
N VAL A 101 8.66 -6.40 5.06
CA VAL A 101 8.33 -6.55 3.64
C VAL A 101 7.28 -5.55 3.20
N LEU A 102 6.24 -5.36 4.02
CA LEU A 102 5.21 -4.39 3.69
C LEU A 102 5.75 -2.96 3.68
N ALA A 103 6.61 -2.60 4.64
CA ALA A 103 7.25 -1.29 4.68
C ALA A 103 8.12 -1.03 3.44
N VAL A 104 8.84 -2.04 2.94
CA VAL A 104 9.63 -1.94 1.71
C VAL A 104 8.72 -1.74 0.48
N ILE A 105 7.66 -2.53 0.34
CA ILE A 105 6.69 -2.41 -0.77
C ILE A 105 6.08 -1.00 -0.79
N VAL A 106 5.64 -0.52 0.38
CA VAL A 106 5.04 0.80 0.55
C VAL A 106 6.05 1.91 0.26
N GLY A 107 7.29 1.76 0.73
CA GLY A 107 8.36 2.74 0.52
C GLY A 107 8.68 2.92 -0.95
N ILE A 108 8.88 1.81 -1.68
CA ILE A 108 9.11 1.83 -3.13
C ILE A 108 7.91 2.43 -3.85
N GLY A 109 6.70 1.98 -3.51
CA GLY A 109 5.48 2.47 -4.12
C GLY A 109 5.26 3.96 -3.94
N SER A 110 5.58 4.50 -2.76
CA SER A 110 5.44 5.93 -2.47
C SER A 110 6.40 6.78 -3.32
N THR A 111 7.64 6.34 -3.52
CA THR A 111 8.62 7.03 -4.36
C THR A 111 8.20 7.01 -5.83
N LEU A 112 7.82 5.84 -6.36
CA LEU A 112 7.38 5.68 -7.75
C LEU A 112 6.16 6.55 -8.08
N PHE A 113 5.18 6.61 -7.17
CA PHE A 113 3.99 7.43 -7.40
C PHE A 113 4.27 8.93 -7.29
N GLY A 114 5.26 9.35 -6.49
CA GLY A 114 5.75 10.73 -6.51
C GLY A 114 6.36 11.12 -7.86
N GLU A 115 7.10 10.20 -8.50
CA GLU A 115 7.66 10.40 -9.84
C GLU A 115 6.56 10.43 -10.92
N PHE A 116 5.57 9.53 -10.84
CA PHE A 116 4.43 9.53 -11.78
C PHE A 116 3.59 10.80 -11.69
N ALA A 117 3.33 11.29 -10.48
CA ALA A 117 2.61 12.55 -10.28
C ALA A 117 3.35 13.72 -10.92
N SER A 118 4.67 13.73 -10.83
CA SER A 118 5.53 14.77 -11.42
C SER A 118 5.58 14.66 -12.95
N ALA A 119 5.58 13.44 -13.49
CA ALA A 119 5.65 13.18 -14.93
C ALA A 119 4.36 13.53 -15.70
N LEU A 120 3.22 13.58 -15.00
CA LEU A 120 1.90 13.95 -15.54
C LEU A 120 1.61 15.45 -15.48
N GLN A 121 2.40 16.25 -14.74
CA GLN A 121 2.23 17.69 -14.69
C GLN A 121 2.59 18.35 -16.02
N GLY A 122 1.64 19.10 -16.61
CA GLY A 122 1.85 19.94 -17.79
C GLY A 122 1.80 19.23 -19.15
N LYS A 123 1.34 17.97 -19.22
CA LYS A 123 1.06 17.26 -20.48
C LYS A 123 -0.43 17.24 -20.80
N GLU A 124 -0.77 17.15 -22.09
CA GLU A 124 -2.15 16.92 -22.54
C GLU A 124 -2.75 15.68 -21.85
N PRO A 125 -4.09 15.65 -21.63
CA PRO A 125 -4.76 14.52 -21.01
C PRO A 125 -4.47 13.20 -21.76
N ASP A 126 -3.70 12.31 -21.13
CA ASP A 126 -3.30 11.02 -21.72
C ASP A 126 -3.92 9.84 -20.95
N LEU A 127 -4.81 9.13 -21.64
CA LEU A 127 -5.50 7.95 -21.12
C LEU A 127 -4.53 6.80 -20.81
N ALA A 128 -3.45 6.67 -21.59
CA ALA A 128 -2.48 5.60 -21.42
C ALA A 128 -1.65 5.81 -20.13
N GLY A 129 -1.22 7.05 -19.86
CA GLY A 129 -0.58 7.43 -18.60
C GLY A 129 -1.49 7.18 -17.39
N ALA A 130 -2.76 7.58 -17.49
CA ALA A 130 -3.75 7.36 -16.45
C ALA A 130 -3.94 5.87 -16.10
N MET A 131 -4.11 5.01 -17.12
CA MET A 131 -4.29 3.57 -16.92
C MET A 131 -3.01 2.88 -16.42
N SER A 132 -1.83 3.35 -16.82
CA SER A 132 -0.55 2.86 -16.30
C SER A 132 -0.42 3.13 -14.79
N GLN A 133 -0.88 4.29 -14.35
CA GLN A 133 -0.90 4.63 -12.93
C GLN A 133 -1.88 3.76 -12.13
N VAL A 134 -3.07 3.49 -12.68
CA VAL A 134 -4.03 2.53 -12.09
C VAL A 134 -3.39 1.15 -11.95
N LEU A 135 -2.75 0.65 -13.01
CA LEU A 135 -2.08 -0.64 -12.99
C LEU A 135 -1.00 -0.69 -11.90
N GLY A 136 -0.17 0.36 -11.80
CA GLY A 136 0.84 0.48 -10.74
C GLY A 136 0.24 0.44 -9.34
N ALA A 137 -0.89 1.11 -9.12
CA ALA A 137 -1.53 1.20 -7.82
C ALA A 137 -2.14 -0.15 -7.42
N LEU A 138 -2.78 -0.84 -8.37
CA LEU A 138 -3.33 -2.18 -8.16
C LEU A 138 -2.23 -3.23 -7.99
N ALA A 139 -1.09 -3.11 -8.67
CA ALA A 139 0.06 -3.99 -8.47
C ALA A 139 0.65 -3.82 -7.08
N LEU A 140 0.83 -2.58 -6.60
CA LEU A 140 1.27 -2.30 -5.23
C LEU A 140 0.28 -2.81 -4.20
N LEU A 141 -1.03 -2.66 -4.44
CA LEU A 141 -2.07 -3.24 -3.60
C LEU A 141 -1.95 -4.76 -3.53
N GLY A 142 -1.82 -5.43 -4.68
CA GLY A 142 -1.64 -6.89 -4.75
C GLY A 142 -0.42 -7.34 -3.97
N LEU A 143 0.73 -6.67 -4.16
CA LEU A 143 1.95 -6.93 -3.39
C LEU A 143 1.75 -6.67 -1.90
N GLY A 144 1.03 -5.62 -1.51
CA GLY A 144 0.74 -5.31 -0.11
C GLY A 144 -0.16 -6.35 0.57
N ILE A 145 -1.08 -6.98 -0.18
CA ILE A 145 -1.96 -8.04 0.32
C ILE A 145 -1.21 -9.37 0.43
N PHE A 146 -0.50 -9.79 -0.62
CA PHE A 146 0.11 -11.13 -0.69
C PHE A 146 1.54 -11.19 -0.14
N GLY A 147 2.31 -10.11 -0.26
CA GLY A 147 3.72 -10.05 0.15
C GLY A 147 3.97 -10.43 1.61
N PRO A 148 3.21 -9.89 2.58
CA PRO A 148 3.36 -10.27 3.99
C PRO A 148 3.14 -11.77 4.23
N GLY A 149 2.16 -12.38 3.55
CA GLY A 149 1.88 -13.81 3.67
C GLY A 149 3.05 -14.69 3.21
N ILE A 150 3.63 -14.36 2.05
CA ILE A 150 4.81 -15.06 1.52
C ILE A 150 6.01 -14.90 2.45
N ALA A 151 6.23 -13.68 2.95
CA ALA A 151 7.34 -13.37 3.84
C ALA A 151 7.27 -14.13 5.17
N SER A 152 6.07 -14.29 5.71
CA SER A 152 5.81 -15.09 6.91
C SER A 152 6.15 -16.56 6.71
N GLY A 153 5.88 -17.10 5.51
CA GLY A 153 6.10 -18.50 5.15
C GLY A 153 7.57 -18.92 5.16
N LEU A 154 8.49 -17.99 4.86
CA LEU A 154 9.93 -18.26 4.84
C LEU A 154 10.53 -18.60 6.21
N VAL A 155 9.88 -18.17 7.29
CA VAL A 155 10.33 -18.44 8.67
C VAL A 155 9.60 -19.61 9.31
N SER A 156 8.39 -19.93 8.84
CA SER A 156 7.61 -21.01 9.43
C SER A 156 7.99 -22.41 8.94
N GLY A 157 8.64 -22.53 7.77
CA GLY A 157 8.94 -23.83 7.14
C GLY A 157 7.70 -24.50 6.56
#